data_AF-A0A6P2B3L5-F1
#
_entry.id   AF-A0A6P2B3L5-F1
#
_cell.length_a   1.000
_cell.length_b   1.000
_cell.length_c   1.000
_cell.angle_alpha   90.00
_cell.angle_beta   90.00
_cell.angle_gamma   90.00
#
_symmetry.space_group_name_H-M   'P 1'
#
loop_
_entity.id
_entity.type
_entity.pdbx_description
1 polymer ?
#
loop_
_entity_poly.entity_id
_entity_poly.type
_entity_poly.pdbx_seq_one_letter_code
_entity_poly.pdbx_strand_id
1 'polypeptide(L)'
;PDSLYQKAQQVADQKSVSVDEVIRTRLEETFDQPLFDLPDDEKEELKAMAYLSDDTLWTIAREQMPKIIQQRMALLMTKNTQGTITDAEHKELTELVERGNRLTLRKAQAMKYLTERGHKVTLDDLKPADE
;
A
#
# COMPACT_ATOMS: atom_id res chain seq x y z
N PRO A 1 4.90 21.28 22.90
CA PRO A 1 5.50 22.18 21.89
C PRO A 1 6.99 22.45 22.18
N ASP A 2 7.31 22.85 23.41
CA ASP A 2 8.65 23.33 23.78
C ASP A 2 9.75 22.26 23.72
N SER A 3 9.42 20.99 24.01
CA SER A 3 10.39 19.89 23.98
C SER A 3 10.86 19.51 22.57
N LEU A 4 10.06 19.81 21.54
CA LEU A 4 10.44 19.56 20.14
C LEU A 4 11.41 20.63 19.65
N TYR A 5 11.13 21.89 19.98
CA TYR A 5 11.99 23.02 19.62
C TYR A 5 13.36 22.92 20.31
N GLN A 6 13.39 22.51 21.59
CA GLN A 6 14.63 22.26 22.32
C GLN A 6 15.48 21.13 21.69
N LYS A 7 14.84 20.06 21.21
CA LYS A 7 15.54 18.99 20.49
C LYS A 7 16.08 19.46 19.14
N ALA A 8 15.32 20.28 18.42
CA ALA A 8 15.78 20.87 17.16
C ALA A 8 16.96 21.82 17.39
N GLN A 9 16.93 22.63 18.45
CA GLN A 9 18.04 23.48 18.88
C GLN A 9 19.30 22.68 19.20
N GLN A 10 19.17 21.59 19.97
CA GLN A 10 20.32 20.75 20.31
C GLN A 10 21.00 20.15 19.06
N VAL A 11 20.22 19.73 18.07
CA VAL A 11 20.74 19.20 16.79
C VAL A 11 21.36 20.32 15.95
N ALA A 12 20.76 21.51 15.95
CA ALA A 12 21.27 22.69 15.27
C ALA A 12 22.65 23.09 15.82
N ASP A 13 22.80 23.13 17.14
CA ASP A 13 24.06 23.47 17.82
C ASP A 13 25.15 22.42 17.53
N GLN A 14 24.80 21.13 17.52
CA GLN A 14 25.74 20.05 17.20
C GLN A 14 26.21 20.07 15.74
N LYS A 15 25.33 20.46 14.82
CA LYS A 15 25.60 20.46 13.38
C LYS A 15 26.02 21.83 12.84
N SER A 16 26.09 22.86 13.69
CA SER A 16 26.38 24.25 13.32
C SER A 16 25.50 24.77 12.18
N VAL A 17 24.22 24.39 12.19
CA VAL A 17 23.19 24.85 11.24
C VAL A 17 22.07 25.56 12.01
N SER A 18 21.20 26.30 11.32
CA SER A 18 20.05 26.93 11.99
C SER A 18 18.99 25.91 12.37
N VAL A 19 18.17 26.24 13.37
CA VAL A 19 17.01 25.41 13.76
C VAL A 19 16.05 25.22 12.59
N ASP A 20 15.83 26.27 11.81
CA ASP A 20 15.00 26.23 10.60
C ASP A 20 15.56 25.24 9.56
N GLU A 21 16.89 25.19 9.39
CA GLU A 21 17.55 24.22 8.51
C GLU A 21 17.36 22.78 8.99
N VAL A 22 17.44 22.55 10.30
CA VAL A 22 17.20 21.23 10.91
C VAL A 22 15.75 20.80 10.71
N ILE A 23 14.80 21.70 10.95
CA ILE A 23 13.38 21.42 10.77
C ILE A 23 13.08 21.15 9.29
N ARG A 24 13.59 22.00 8.39
CA ARG A 24 13.41 21.84 6.94
C ARG A 24 13.96 20.50 6.47
N THR A 25 15.22 20.18 6.77
CA THR A 25 15.85 18.91 6.38
C THR A 25 15.07 17.71 6.91
N ARG A 26 14.61 17.75 8.17
CA ARG A 26 13.85 16.64 8.77
C ARG A 26 12.46 16.49 8.15
N LEU A 27 11.82 17.60 7.79
CA LEU A 27 10.54 17.59 7.09
C LEU A 27 10.72 17.10 5.65
N GLU A 28 11.73 17.59 4.92
CA GLU A 28 12.11 17.09 3.59
C GLU A 28 12.37 15.58 3.63
N GLU A 29 13.21 15.08 4.55
CA GLU A 29 13.43 13.63 4.73
C GLU A 29 12.14 12.84 5.02
N THR A 30 11.17 13.44 5.72
CA THR A 30 9.89 12.79 6.05
C THR A 30 8.92 12.82 4.88
N PHE A 31 8.93 13.88 4.07
CA PHE A 31 8.04 14.07 2.93
C PHE A 31 8.59 13.48 1.62
N ASP A 32 9.91 13.38 1.49
CA ASP A 32 10.63 12.78 0.37
C ASP A 32 10.72 11.26 0.48
N GLN A 33 10.29 10.67 1.60
CA GLN A 33 9.97 9.24 1.62
C GLN A 33 8.73 9.04 0.75
N PRO A 34 8.83 8.40 -0.43
CA PRO A 34 7.63 8.01 -1.15
C PRO A 34 6.84 7.12 -0.20
N LEU A 35 5.58 7.47 0.05
CA LEU A 35 4.68 6.72 0.94
C LEU A 35 4.57 5.23 0.55
N PHE A 36 5.06 4.86 -0.63
CA PHE A 36 5.26 3.49 -1.09
C PHE A 36 6.51 3.43 -1.99
N ASP A 37 7.65 2.94 -1.49
CA ASP A 37 8.77 2.56 -2.36
C ASP A 37 8.48 1.20 -2.99
N LEU A 38 7.58 1.21 -3.99
CA LEU A 38 7.23 0.03 -4.77
C LEU A 38 8.40 -0.35 -5.70
N PRO A 39 8.64 -1.65 -5.94
CA PRO A 39 9.52 -2.10 -7.01
C PRO A 39 9.20 -1.44 -8.36
N ASP A 40 10.21 -1.20 -9.18
CA ASP A 40 10.03 -0.48 -10.46
C ASP A 40 9.09 -1.20 -11.42
N ASP A 41 9.09 -2.53 -11.42
CA ASP A 41 8.17 -3.35 -12.18
C ASP A 41 6.71 -3.15 -11.74
N GLU A 42 6.45 -3.10 -10.43
CA GLU A 42 5.12 -2.79 -9.91
C GLU A 42 4.69 -1.35 -10.26
N LYS A 43 5.60 -0.37 -10.20
CA LYS A 43 5.33 1.02 -10.61
C LYS A 43 4.96 1.11 -12.10
N GLU A 44 5.69 0.41 -12.97
CA GLU A 44 5.44 0.42 -14.41
C GLU A 44 4.14 -0.33 -14.77
N GLU A 45 3.80 -1.43 -14.10
CA GLU A 45 2.50 -2.11 -14.26
C GLU A 45 1.35 -1.13 -13.99
N LEU A 46 1.40 -0.42 -12.85
CA LEU A 46 0.33 0.52 -12.45
C LEU A 46 0.19 1.72 -13.39
N LYS A 47 1.30 2.19 -13.99
CA LYS A 47 1.26 3.22 -15.03
C LYS A 47 0.66 2.70 -16.32
N ALA A 48 1.01 1.48 -16.73
CA ALA A 48 0.50 0.86 -17.96
C ALA A 48 -1.03 0.68 -17.92
N MET A 49 -1.61 0.53 -16.73
CA MET A 49 -3.07 0.46 -16.54
C MET A 49 -3.82 1.68 -17.11
N ALA A 50 -3.16 2.85 -17.23
CA ALA A 50 -3.75 4.05 -17.83
C ALA A 50 -4.23 3.83 -19.27
N TYR A 51 -3.66 2.85 -19.98
CA TYR A 51 -3.95 2.55 -21.39
C TYR A 51 -4.98 1.43 -21.57
N LEU A 52 -5.46 0.81 -20.48
CA LEU A 52 -6.47 -0.26 -20.55
C LEU A 52 -7.87 0.29 -20.86
N SER A 53 -8.72 -0.55 -21.43
CA SER A 53 -10.14 -0.22 -21.63
C SER A 53 -10.90 -0.15 -20.32
N ASP A 54 -12.03 0.57 -20.30
CA ASP A 54 -12.89 0.67 -19.11
C ASP A 54 -13.37 -0.70 -18.64
N ASP A 55 -13.74 -1.60 -19.56
CA ASP A 55 -14.15 -2.97 -19.23
C ASP A 55 -13.05 -3.73 -18.48
N THR A 56 -11.80 -3.60 -18.95
CA THR A 56 -10.64 -4.25 -18.31
C THR A 56 -10.39 -3.65 -16.93
N LEU A 57 -10.48 -2.33 -16.79
CA LEU A 57 -10.34 -1.66 -15.50
C LEU A 57 -11.45 -2.09 -14.51
N TRP A 58 -12.69 -2.26 -14.98
CA TRP A 58 -13.78 -2.80 -14.16
C TRP A 58 -13.54 -4.24 -13.74
N THR A 59 -13.02 -5.08 -14.64
CA THR A 59 -12.62 -6.46 -14.30
C THR A 59 -11.57 -6.47 -13.19
N ILE A 60 -10.52 -5.64 -13.30
CA ILE A 60 -9.47 -5.52 -12.28
C ILE A 60 -10.06 -4.98 -10.97
N ALA A 61 -10.88 -3.93 -11.02
CA ALA A 61 -11.50 -3.33 -9.83
C ALA A 61 -12.41 -4.31 -9.07
N ARG A 62 -13.00 -5.30 -9.76
CA ARG A 62 -13.84 -6.36 -9.17
C ARG A 62 -13.07 -7.62 -8.78
N GLU A 63 -11.79 -7.71 -9.14
CA GLU A 63 -10.97 -8.89 -8.88
C GLU A 63 -10.95 -9.23 -7.38
N GLN A 64 -11.02 -10.52 -7.06
CA GLN A 64 -10.93 -11.00 -5.69
C GLN A 64 -9.92 -12.13 -5.59
N MET A 65 -9.27 -12.19 -4.44
CA MET A 65 -8.47 -13.34 -4.08
C MET A 65 -9.37 -14.59 -4.02
N PRO A 66 -8.99 -15.73 -4.61
CA PRO A 66 -9.81 -16.93 -4.58
C PRO A 66 -10.17 -17.35 -3.14
N LYS A 67 -11.41 -17.81 -2.92
CA LYS A 67 -11.91 -18.18 -1.58
C LYS A 67 -11.00 -19.16 -0.84
N ILE A 68 -10.43 -20.13 -1.54
CA ILE A 68 -9.50 -21.12 -0.94
C ILE A 68 -8.22 -20.46 -0.40
N ILE A 69 -7.71 -19.44 -1.09
CA ILE A 69 -6.53 -18.70 -0.67
C ILE A 69 -6.87 -17.80 0.52
N GLN A 70 -8.04 -17.16 0.51
CA GLN A 70 -8.52 -16.36 1.65
C GLN A 70 -8.65 -17.24 2.92
N GLN A 71 -9.22 -18.45 2.78
CA GLN A 71 -9.35 -19.40 3.89
C GLN A 71 -7.99 -19.86 4.41
N ARG A 72 -7.03 -20.15 3.51
CA ARG A 72 -5.66 -20.50 3.90
C ARG A 72 -4.99 -19.37 4.67
N MET A 73 -5.09 -18.13 4.16
CA MET A 73 -4.56 -16.96 4.84
C MET A 73 -5.18 -16.76 6.23
N ALA A 74 -6.51 -16.92 6.37
CA ALA A 74 -7.20 -16.81 7.65
C ALA A 74 -6.76 -17.87 8.67
N LEU A 75 -6.55 -19.11 8.21
CA LEU A 75 -6.00 -20.18 9.05
C LEU A 75 -4.59 -19.84 9.54
N LEU A 76 -3.70 -19.42 8.64
CA LEU A 76 -2.33 -19.07 8.98
C LEU A 76 -2.26 -17.88 9.94
N MET A 77 -3.09 -16.85 9.74
CA MET A 77 -3.24 -15.73 10.67
C MET A 77 -3.68 -16.20 12.06
N THR A 78 -4.60 -17.17 12.13
CA THR A 78 -5.04 -17.76 13.40
C THR A 78 -3.88 -18.47 14.11
N LYS A 79 -3.10 -19.28 13.39
CA LYS A 79 -1.92 -19.96 13.94
C LYS A 79 -0.87 -18.95 14.42
N ASN A 80 -0.67 -17.86 13.67
CA ASN A 80 0.26 -16.78 14.04
C ASN A 80 -0.15 -16.13 15.36
N THR A 81 -1.42 -15.73 15.50
CA THR A 81 -1.96 -15.14 16.73
C THR A 81 -1.86 -16.09 17.93
N GLN A 82 -1.99 -17.40 17.70
CA GLN A 82 -1.86 -18.42 18.75
C GLN A 82 -0.41 -18.80 19.05
N GLY A 83 0.58 -18.31 18.30
CA GLY A 83 1.98 -18.70 18.43
C GLY A 83 2.28 -20.15 18.01
N THR A 84 1.39 -20.77 17.21
CA THR A 84 1.53 -22.16 16.73
C THR A 84 1.94 -22.25 15.26
N ILE A 85 2.27 -21.11 14.65
CA ILE A 85 2.74 -21.03 13.27
C ILE A 85 4.18 -21.54 13.18
N THR A 86 4.46 -22.36 12.16
CA THR A 86 5.82 -22.79 11.84
C THR A 86 6.53 -21.77 10.95
N ASP A 87 7.86 -21.82 10.85
CA ASP A 87 8.63 -20.92 9.98
C ASP A 87 8.19 -21.00 8.50
N ALA A 88 7.90 -22.22 8.02
CA ALA A 88 7.41 -22.44 6.66
C ALA A 88 6.03 -21.81 6.44
N GLU A 89 5.13 -21.95 7.42
CA GLU A 89 3.80 -21.35 7.40
C GLU A 89 3.84 -19.82 7.53
N HIS A 90 4.79 -19.29 8.30
CA HIS A 90 5.00 -17.85 8.41
C HIS A 90 5.45 -17.27 7.07
N LYS A 91 6.39 -17.95 6.38
CA LYS A 91 6.79 -17.55 5.03
C LYS A 91 5.62 -17.58 4.05
N GLU A 92 4.82 -18.65 4.07
CA GLU A 92 3.60 -18.73 3.25
C GLU A 92 2.63 -17.58 3.55
N LEU A 93 2.42 -17.26 4.83
CA LEU A 93 1.57 -16.15 5.24
C LEU A 93 2.10 -14.81 4.71
N THR A 94 3.41 -14.56 4.79
CA THR A 94 4.02 -13.35 4.22
C THR A 94 3.76 -13.23 2.72
N GLU A 95 3.97 -14.31 1.96
CA GLU A 95 3.71 -14.33 0.51
C GLU A 95 2.23 -14.07 0.18
N LEU A 96 1.30 -14.62 0.97
CA LEU A 96 -0.14 -14.39 0.79
C LEU A 96 -0.53 -12.94 1.09
N VAL A 97 0.05 -12.34 2.13
CA VAL A 97 -0.18 -10.92 2.49
C VAL A 97 0.34 -10.01 1.38
N GLU A 98 1.55 -10.24 0.87
CA GLU A 98 2.11 -9.46 -0.23
C GLU A 98 1.23 -9.56 -1.49
N ARG A 99 0.75 -10.76 -1.82
CA ARG A 99 -0.18 -10.96 -2.93
C ARG A 99 -1.49 -10.18 -2.73
N GLY A 100 -2.02 -10.15 -1.51
CA GLY A 100 -3.20 -9.37 -1.15
C GLY A 100 -2.98 -7.87 -1.29
N ASN A 101 -1.81 -7.38 -0.87
CA ASN A 101 -1.42 -5.97 -1.00
C ASN A 101 -1.30 -5.56 -2.48
N ARG A 102 -0.61 -6.35 -3.31
CA ARG A 102 -0.52 -6.13 -4.76
C ARG A 102 -1.89 -6.07 -5.42
N LEU A 103 -2.77 -7.02 -5.11
CA LEU A 103 -4.15 -7.03 -5.61
C LEU A 103 -4.88 -5.74 -5.21
N THR A 104 -4.80 -5.36 -3.94
CA THR A 104 -5.45 -4.14 -3.41
C THR A 104 -4.96 -2.89 -4.14
N LEU A 105 -3.66 -2.79 -4.41
CA LEU A 105 -3.07 -1.65 -5.10
C LEU A 105 -3.55 -1.53 -6.56
N ARG A 106 -3.57 -2.65 -7.31
CA ARG A 106 -4.12 -2.67 -8.67
C ARG A 106 -5.59 -2.30 -8.70
N LYS A 107 -6.38 -2.80 -7.75
CA LYS A 107 -7.80 -2.45 -7.61
C LYS A 107 -7.98 -0.94 -7.39
N ALA A 108 -7.23 -0.36 -6.45
CA ALA A 108 -7.29 1.07 -6.18
C ALA A 108 -6.90 1.91 -7.41
N GLN A 109 -5.86 1.49 -8.14
CA GLN A 109 -5.42 2.16 -9.37
C GLN A 109 -6.48 2.09 -10.47
N ALA A 110 -7.14 0.94 -10.65
CA ALA A 110 -8.23 0.79 -11.61
C ALA A 110 -9.41 1.72 -11.27
N MET A 111 -9.81 1.77 -9.99
CA MET A 111 -10.88 2.66 -9.52
C MET A 111 -10.53 4.13 -9.74
N LYS A 112 -9.27 4.52 -9.50
CA LYS A 112 -8.77 5.87 -9.78
C LYS A 112 -8.97 6.23 -11.26
N TYR A 113 -8.49 5.39 -12.19
CA TYR A 113 -8.63 5.68 -13.62
C TYR A 113 -10.08 5.68 -14.09
N LEU A 114 -10.92 4.78 -13.58
CA LEU A 114 -12.37 4.82 -13.86
C LEU A 114 -13.00 6.14 -13.40
N THR A 115 -12.65 6.59 -12.19
CA THR A 115 -13.13 7.87 -11.65
C THR A 115 -12.66 9.07 -12.48
N GLU A 116 -11.39 9.09 -12.87
CA GLU A 116 -10.82 10.13 -13.76
C GLU A 116 -11.50 10.17 -15.14
N ARG A 117 -11.97 9.02 -15.63
CA ARG A 117 -12.73 8.90 -16.88
C ARG A 117 -14.23 9.22 -16.73
N GLY A 118 -14.67 9.61 -15.54
CA GLY A 118 -16.04 10.06 -15.27
C GLY A 118 -17.01 8.96 -14.79
N HIS A 119 -16.52 7.74 -14.52
CA HIS A 119 -17.33 6.69 -13.91
C HIS A 119 -17.51 6.96 -12.41
N LYS A 120 -18.69 6.63 -11.88
CA LYS A 120 -18.93 6.62 -10.43
C LYS A 120 -18.66 5.21 -9.92
N VAL A 121 -17.57 5.05 -9.18
CA VAL A 121 -17.25 3.77 -8.55
C VAL A 121 -17.96 3.68 -7.19
N THR A 122 -18.97 2.83 -7.08
CA THR A 122 -19.65 2.53 -5.81
C THR A 122 -19.27 1.17 -5.27
N LEU A 123 -19.54 0.91 -3.99
CA LEU A 123 -19.27 -0.39 -3.37
C LEU A 123 -20.04 -1.54 -4.04
N ASP A 124 -21.24 -1.28 -4.57
CA ASP A 124 -22.02 -2.29 -5.28
C ASP A 124 -21.35 -2.67 -6.62
N ASP A 125 -20.70 -1.72 -7.29
CA ASP A 125 -19.98 -1.97 -8.55
C ASP A 125 -18.72 -2.82 -8.35
N LEU A 126 -18.22 -2.92 -7.11
CA LEU A 126 -16.99 -3.66 -6.77
C LEU A 126 -17.27 -5.09 -6.31
N LYS A 127 -18.55 -5.48 -6.26
CA LYS A 127 -18.93 -6.88 -6.07
C LYS A 127 -18.37 -7.70 -7.24
N PRO A 128 -17.96 -8.96 -6.99
CA PRO A 128 -17.54 -9.82 -8.08
C PRO A 128 -18.74 -9.97 -9.02
N ALA A 129 -18.51 -9.94 -10.33
CA ALA A 129 -19.56 -10.29 -11.27
C ALA A 129 -20.02 -11.71 -10.91
N ASP A 130 -21.31 -11.90 -10.63
CA ASP A 130 -21.88 -13.17 -10.18
C ASP A 130 -21.40 -14.32 -11.10
N GLU A 131 -20.89 -15.39 -10.49
CA GLU A 131 -20.65 -16.70 -11.13
C GLU A 131 -21.99 -17.42 -11.40
#